data_AF-A0A163M4L3-F1
#
_entry.id   AF-A0A163M4L3-F1
#
_cell.length_a   1.000
_cell.length_b   1.000
_cell.length_c   1.000
_cell.angle_alpha   90.00
_cell.angle_beta   90.00
_cell.angle_gamma   90.00
#
_symmetry.space_group_name_H-M   'P 1'
#
loop_
_entity.id
_entity.type
_entity.pdbx_description
1 polymer ?
#
loop_
_entity_poly.entity_id
_entity_poly.type
_entity_poly.pdbx_seq_one_letter_code
_entity_poly.pdbx_strand_id
1 'polypeptide(L)'
;MKIKPPRQAQEWPYSSHRESIGKALSSPGIRAYKKTYIVCTNVDQIRRQGRWNNTMINGAYLTNLPRELVRSMAGFPTYGGFCYLARAALNPPTSLCKKLFPAIGE
;
A
#
# COMPACT_ATOMS: atom_id res chain seq x y z
N MET A 1 27.83 15.40 -3.55
CA MET A 1 26.77 15.78 -2.58
C MET A 1 26.65 14.69 -1.53
N LYS A 2 26.87 14.97 -0.23
CA LYS A 2 26.66 13.99 0.85
C LYS A 2 25.19 14.01 1.26
N ILE A 3 24.45 12.96 0.92
CA ILE A 3 23.06 12.79 1.34
C ILE A 3 23.08 12.43 2.83
N LYS A 4 22.47 13.27 3.69
CA LYS A 4 22.31 12.93 5.11
C LYS A 4 21.42 11.70 5.23
N PRO A 5 21.74 10.74 6.12
CA PRO A 5 20.87 9.60 6.35
C PRO A 5 19.49 10.10 6.80
N PRO A 6 18.40 9.47 6.33
CA PRO A 6 17.06 9.84 6.73
C PRO A 6 16.95 9.75 8.25
N ARG A 7 16.41 10.81 8.86
CA ARG A 7 16.11 10.83 10.29
C ARG A 7 15.12 9.70 10.55
N GLN A 8 15.50 8.68 11.31
CA GLN A 8 14.54 7.66 11.74
C GLN A 8 13.46 8.38 12.54
N ALA A 9 12.24 8.43 12.00
CA ALA A 9 11.11 8.99 12.71
C ALA A 9 10.72 8.02 13.83
N GLN A 10 10.40 8.54 15.01
CA GLN A 10 9.82 7.76 16.09
C GLN A 10 8.50 7.17 15.57
N GLU A 11 8.44 5.85 15.42
CA GLU A 11 7.19 5.17 15.08
C GLU A 11 6.20 5.34 16.25
N TRP A 12 4.94 5.62 15.93
CA TRP A 12 3.90 5.73 16.92
C TRP A 12 3.63 4.35 17.55
N PRO A 13 3.32 4.27 18.86
CA PRO A 13 3.03 2.99 19.48
C PRO A 13 1.75 2.37 18.87
N TYR A 14 1.68 1.04 18.87
CA TYR A 14 0.53 0.29 18.33
C TYR A 14 -0.81 0.70 18.97
N SER A 15 -0.80 1.10 20.25
CA SER A 15 -1.99 1.57 20.96
C SER A 15 -2.62 2.80 20.31
N SER A 16 -1.80 3.78 19.91
CA SER A 16 -2.27 4.98 19.21
C SER A 16 -2.94 4.65 17.89
N HIS A 17 -2.36 3.73 17.12
CA HIS A 17 -2.95 3.24 15.87
C HIS A 17 -4.27 2.52 16.10
N ARG A 18 -4.33 1.64 17.10
CA ARG A 18 -5.54 0.89 17.44
C ARG A 18 -6.68 1.83 17.85
N GLU A 19 -6.38 2.85 18.65
CA GLU A 19 -7.38 3.82 19.10
C GLU A 19 -7.91 4.68 17.95
N SER A 20 -7.02 5.21 17.09
CA SER A 20 -7.42 6.05 15.96
C SER A 20 -8.29 5.29 14.97
N ILE A 21 -7.93 4.04 14.64
CA ILE A 21 -8.73 3.21 13.74
C ILE A 21 -10.07 2.84 14.38
N GLY A 22 -10.08 2.54 15.69
CA GLY A 22 -11.33 2.29 16.43
C GLY A 22 -12.32 3.45 16.32
N LYS A 23 -11.85 4.69 16.50
CA LYS A 23 -12.66 5.91 16.35
C LYS A 23 -13.15 6.13 14.92
N ALA A 24 -12.29 5.92 13.93
CA ALA A 24 -12.63 6.07 12.52
C ALA A 24 -13.73 5.10 12.08
N LEU A 25 -13.74 3.87 12.61
CA LEU A 25 -14.73 2.85 12.29
C LEU A 25 -16.03 3.00 13.11
N SER A 26 -15.96 3.50 14.34
CA SER A 26 -17.16 3.74 15.15
C SER A 26 -18.03 4.88 14.60
N SER A 27 -17.42 5.90 13.99
CA SER A 27 -18.13 7.04 13.39
C SER A 27 -19.20 6.62 12.35
N PRO A 28 -18.90 5.74 11.37
CA PRO A 28 -19.91 5.17 10.47
C PRO A 28 -20.63 3.93 11.04
N GLY A 29 -20.45 3.56 12.31
CA GLY A 29 -21.10 2.39 12.92
C GLY A 29 -20.51 1.03 12.50
N ILE A 30 -19.30 1.00 11.94
CA ILE A 30 -18.63 -0.24 11.50
C ILE A 30 -18.07 -0.98 12.72
N ARG A 31 -18.52 -2.21 12.94
CA ARG A 31 -18.00 -3.09 13.99
C ARG A 31 -16.67 -3.70 13.56
N ALA A 32 -15.59 -3.32 14.25
CA ALA A 32 -14.27 -3.90 14.04
C ALA A 32 -13.97 -5.00 15.07
N TYR A 33 -13.60 -6.20 14.62
CA TYR A 33 -13.00 -7.23 15.50
C TYR A 33 -11.46 -7.13 15.48
N LYS A 34 -10.79 -7.67 16.50
CA LYS A 34 -9.32 -7.55 16.68
C LYS A 34 -8.50 -8.10 15.50
N LYS A 35 -9.09 -8.90 14.61
CA LYS A 35 -8.43 -9.62 13.50
C LYS A 35 -8.98 -9.23 12.10
N THR A 36 -9.64 -8.09 11.93
CA THR A 36 -10.38 -7.74 10.69
C THR A 36 -9.51 -7.31 9.50
N TYR A 37 -8.18 -7.35 9.60
CA TYR A 37 -7.32 -6.62 8.66
C TYR A 37 -6.73 -7.44 7.50
N ILE A 38 -7.31 -8.60 7.17
CA ILE A 38 -6.98 -9.32 5.93
C ILE A 38 -8.27 -9.86 5.33
N VAL A 39 -8.98 -9.02 4.58
CA VAL A 39 -10.25 -9.33 3.91
C VAL A 39 -10.02 -9.76 2.45
N CYS A 40 -8.81 -10.19 2.06
CA CYS A 40 -8.49 -10.43 0.65
C CYS A 40 -7.58 -11.64 0.32
N THR A 41 -7.62 -12.74 1.09
CA THR A 41 -6.84 -13.94 0.73
C THR A 41 -7.55 -15.27 1.06
N ASN A 42 -7.53 -16.21 0.12
CA ASN A 42 -7.88 -17.62 0.37
C ASN A 42 -6.77 -18.26 1.23
N VAL A 43 -7.12 -19.19 2.13
CA VAL A 43 -6.19 -19.97 2.97
C VAL A 43 -5.05 -20.60 2.15
N ASP A 44 -5.33 -21.05 0.93
CA ASP A 44 -4.31 -21.62 0.04
C ASP A 44 -3.30 -20.58 -0.47
N GLN A 45 -3.72 -19.32 -0.66
CA GLN A 45 -2.82 -18.22 -0.99
C GLN A 45 -1.93 -17.85 0.21
N ILE A 46 -2.47 -17.90 1.43
CA ILE A 46 -1.71 -17.68 2.67
C ILE A 46 -0.65 -18.79 2.86
N ARG A 47 -0.98 -20.05 2.55
CA ARG A 47 -0.04 -21.17 2.65
C ARG A 47 1.12 -21.08 1.66
N ARG A 48 0.86 -20.60 0.43
CA ARG A 48 1.90 -20.34 -0.57
C ARG A 48 2.81 -19.16 -0.20
N GLN A 49 2.29 -18.16 0.52
CA GLN A 49 3.08 -17.09 1.14
C GLN A 49 4.01 -17.58 2.28
N GLY A 50 4.00 -18.86 2.66
CA GLY A 50 4.92 -19.40 3.67
C GLY A 50 6.23 -19.96 3.10
N ARG A 51 6.33 -20.14 1.77
CA ARG A 51 7.47 -20.79 1.10
C ARG A 51 7.99 -19.94 -0.06
N TRP A 52 8.90 -19.03 0.25
CA TRP A 52 9.53 -18.11 -0.72
C TRP A 52 10.87 -18.66 -1.21
N ASN A 53 11.02 -18.89 -2.52
CA ASN A 53 12.31 -19.07 -3.17
C ASN A 53 12.63 -17.80 -3.98
N ASN A 54 13.71 -17.10 -3.62
CA ASN A 54 14.13 -15.80 -4.19
C ASN A 54 14.42 -15.84 -5.69
N THR A 55 14.81 -17.00 -6.24
CA THR A 55 15.36 -17.10 -7.61
C THR A 55 14.29 -16.93 -8.70
N MET A 56 13.05 -17.38 -8.47
CA MET A 56 11.96 -17.28 -9.45
C MET A 56 11.22 -15.93 -9.39
N ILE A 57 11.35 -15.21 -8.28
CA ILE A 57 10.59 -13.97 -8.00
C ILE A 57 11.29 -12.75 -8.58
N ASN A 58 12.62 -12.65 -8.47
CA ASN A 58 13.41 -11.52 -8.98
C ASN A 58 13.42 -11.42 -10.51
N GLY A 59 13.23 -12.52 -11.24
CA GLY A 59 13.23 -12.53 -12.71
C GLY A 59 11.93 -12.03 -13.35
N ALA A 60 10.81 -12.07 -12.62
CA ALA A 60 9.48 -11.78 -13.16
C ALA A 60 8.77 -10.59 -12.49
N TYR A 61 9.18 -10.15 -11.30
CA TYR A 61 8.48 -9.12 -10.53
C TYR A 61 9.44 -8.15 -9.82
N LEU A 62 9.10 -6.86 -9.81
CA LEU A 62 9.80 -5.81 -9.05
C LEU A 62 9.55 -5.89 -7.52
N THR A 63 8.65 -6.75 -7.04
CA THR A 63 8.32 -6.90 -5.61
C THR A 63 8.08 -8.36 -5.21
N ASN A 64 8.34 -8.68 -3.93
CA ASN A 64 8.07 -9.98 -3.31
C ASN A 64 6.56 -10.28 -3.10
N LEU A 65 5.64 -9.61 -3.80
CA LEU A 65 4.19 -9.78 -3.57
C LEU A 65 3.50 -10.31 -4.83
N PRO A 66 2.68 -11.37 -4.74
CA PRO A 66 1.91 -11.86 -5.89
C PRO A 66 1.05 -10.75 -6.52
N ARG A 67 1.04 -10.64 -7.85
CA ARG A 67 0.30 -9.59 -8.57
C ARG A 67 -1.20 -9.59 -8.24
N GLU A 68 -1.79 -10.76 -8.12
CA GLU A 68 -3.21 -10.92 -7.74
C GLU A 68 -3.49 -10.35 -6.34
N LEU A 69 -2.57 -10.56 -5.39
CA LEU A 69 -2.67 -10.00 -4.04
C LEU A 69 -2.59 -8.48 -4.08
N VAL A 70 -1.59 -7.92 -4.76
CA VAL A 70 -1.41 -6.47 -4.87
C VAL A 70 -2.64 -5.82 -5.52
N ARG A 71 -3.20 -6.44 -6.57
CA ARG A 71 -4.43 -5.99 -7.22
C ARG A 71 -5.63 -6.00 -6.27
N SER A 72 -5.83 -7.14 -5.59
CA SER A 72 -6.93 -7.34 -4.65
C SER A 72 -6.88 -6.33 -3.49
N MET A 73 -5.69 -6.07 -2.96
CA MET A 73 -5.46 -5.07 -1.91
C MET A 73 -5.70 -3.63 -2.40
N ALA A 74 -5.45 -3.36 -3.68
CA ALA A 74 -5.72 -2.08 -4.30
C ALA A 74 -7.16 -1.94 -4.84
N GLY A 75 -8.04 -2.93 -4.58
CA GLY A 75 -9.44 -2.92 -5.00
C GLY A 75 -9.66 -3.23 -6.49
N PHE A 76 -8.65 -3.73 -7.20
CA PHE A 76 -8.77 -4.16 -8.59
C PHE A 76 -9.23 -5.62 -8.69
N PRO A 77 -9.92 -6.01 -9.78
CA PRO A 77 -10.15 -7.41 -10.08
C PRO A 77 -8.84 -8.21 -10.17
N THR A 78 -8.88 -9.47 -9.74
CA THR A 78 -7.69 -10.35 -9.75
C THR A 78 -7.28 -10.75 -11.17
N TYR A 79 -8.24 -10.82 -12.10
CA TYR A 79 -8.02 -11.17 -13.49
C TYR A 79 -7.38 -10.04 -14.34
N GLY A 80 -6.92 -10.36 -15.54
CA GLY A 80 -6.18 -9.43 -16.41
C GLY A 80 -6.97 -8.20 -16.87
N GLY A 81 -6.27 -7.15 -17.30
CA GLY A 81 -6.85 -5.97 -17.96
C GLY A 81 -7.13 -4.75 -17.08
N PHE A 82 -7.56 -4.93 -15.83
CA PHE A 82 -7.99 -3.83 -14.95
C PHE A 82 -6.89 -3.33 -14.02
N CYS A 83 -5.82 -2.71 -14.57
CA CYS A 83 -4.70 -2.19 -13.78
C CYS A 83 -4.53 -0.68 -13.83
N TYR A 84 -5.38 0.01 -14.59
CA TYR A 84 -5.19 1.41 -14.91
C TYR A 84 -6.45 2.18 -14.55
N LEU A 85 -6.32 3.10 -13.60
CA LEU A 85 -7.26 4.20 -13.46
C LEU A 85 -6.80 5.29 -14.42
N ALA A 86 -7.67 5.66 -15.36
CA ALA A 86 -7.40 6.78 -16.24
C ALA A 86 -7.08 8.01 -15.39
N ARG A 87 -5.90 8.60 -15.60
CA ARG A 87 -5.57 9.85 -14.96
C ARG A 87 -6.58 10.90 -15.44
N ALA A 88 -6.94 11.83 -14.56
CA ALA A 88 -7.73 12.98 -14.96
C ALA A 88 -7.07 13.65 -16.18
N ALA A 89 -7.89 14.08 -17.15
CA ALA A 89 -7.42 14.62 -18.43
C ALA A 89 -6.53 15.86 -18.30
N LEU A 90 -6.51 16.49 -17.12
CA LEU A 90 -5.70 17.67 -16.82
C LEU A 90 -4.50 17.30 -15.96
N ASN A 91 -3.31 17.53 -16.50
CA ASN A 91 -2.09 17.53 -15.70
C ASN A 91 -2.08 18.77 -14.80
N PRO A 92 -1.71 18.65 -13.50
CA PRO A 92 -1.61 19.81 -12.63
C PRO A 92 -0.53 20.78 -13.13
N PRO A 93 -0.71 22.12 -12.97
CA PRO A 93 0.29 23.10 -13.37
C PRO A 93 1.64 22.86 -12.66
N THR A 94 2.74 22.91 -13.40
CA THR A 94 4.09 22.65 -12.86
C THR A 94 4.46 23.60 -11.70
N SER A 95 3.99 24.85 -11.75
CA SER A 95 4.18 25.83 -10.67
C SER A 95 3.55 25.38 -9.34
N LEU A 96 2.38 24.72 -9.39
CA LEU A 96 1.71 24.16 -8.23
C LEU A 96 2.48 22.95 -7.68
N CYS A 97 2.94 22.05 -8.55
CA CYS A 97 3.73 20.89 -8.16
C CYS A 97 5.01 21.29 -7.43
N LYS A 98 5.75 22.28 -7.96
CA LYS A 98 6.98 22.81 -7.34
C LYS A 98 6.72 23.46 -5.99
N LYS A 99 5.54 24.09 -5.81
CA LYS A 99 5.16 24.72 -4.53
C LYS A 99 4.80 23.70 -3.46
N LEU A 100 4.10 22.63 -3.83
CA LEU A 100 3.65 21.59 -2.90
C LEU A 100 4.76 20.60 -2.51
N PHE A 101 5.62 20.25 -3.46
CA PHE A 101 6.74 19.35 -3.23
C PHE A 101 8.06 19.97 -3.68
N PRO A 102 8.58 20.99 -2.95
CA PRO A 102 9.78 21.71 -3.35
C PRO A 102 11.05 20.84 -3.44
N ALA A 103 11.07 19.73 -2.71
CA ALA A 103 12.18 18.79 -2.70
C ALA A 103 12.09 17.72 -3.81
N ILE A 104 10.95 17.61 -4.49
CA ILE A 104 10.73 16.67 -5.59
C ILE A 104 10.83 17.48 -6.88
N GLY A 105 12.07 17.70 -7.33
CA GLY A 105 12.40 18.27 -8.65
C GLY A 105 13.45 19.39 -8.61
N GLU A 106 14.69 19.02 -8.91
CA GLU A 106 15.36 19.43 -10.16
C GLU A 106 15.11 18.34 -11.21
#